data_AF-A0A1B2J048-F1
#
_entry.id   AF-A0A1B2J048-F1
#
_cell.length_a   1.000
_cell.length_b   1.000
_cell.length_c   1.000
_cell.angle_alpha   90.00
_cell.angle_beta   90.00
_cell.angle_gamma   90.00
#
_symmetry.space_group_name_H-M   'P 1'
#
loop_
_entity.id
_entity.type
_entity.pdbx_description
1 polymer ?
#
loop_
_entity_poly.entity_id
_entity_poly.type
_entity_poly.pdbx_seq_one_letter_code
_entity_poly.pdbx_strand_id
1 'polypeptide(L)'
;MAITILMILYTLLTFFIGGFFLAHQHKPFLIFHPEANKPLSGVIKFGGYSLVILGVVAAAATISQNTVFICIALFIGVADIVGVQLMLVSFFPKAK
;
A
#
# COMPACT_ATOMS: atom_id res chain seq x y z
N MET A 1 -3.41 -24.66 3.87
CA MET A 1 -2.54 -24.13 4.96
C MET A 1 -1.51 -23.13 4.45
N ALA A 2 -0.63 -23.49 3.50
CA ALA A 2 0.40 -22.55 3.00
C ALA A 2 -0.17 -21.24 2.41
N ILE A 3 -1.21 -21.32 1.57
CA ILE A 3 -1.88 -20.14 0.99
C ILE A 3 -2.44 -19.24 2.10
N THR A 4 -3.10 -19.80 3.11
CA THR A 4 -3.67 -19.04 4.23
C THR A 4 -2.60 -18.29 5.00
N ILE A 5 -1.46 -18.92 5.29
CA ILE A 5 -0.32 -18.28 5.99
C ILE A 5 0.22 -17.13 5.15
N LEU A 6 0.45 -17.36 3.84
CA LEU A 6 0.91 -16.32 2.92
C LEU A 6 -0.07 -15.15 2.84
N MET A 7 -1.38 -15.43 2.84
CA MET A 7 -2.41 -14.40 2.82
C MET A 7 -2.47 -13.59 4.12
N ILE A 8 -2.26 -14.23 5.27
CA ILE A 8 -2.14 -13.53 6.56
C ILE A 8 -0.93 -12.60 6.53
N LEU A 9 0.23 -13.09 6.08
CA LEU A 9 1.44 -12.26 5.94
C LEU A 9 1.23 -11.10 4.98
N TYR A 10 0.63 -11.35 3.81
CA TYR A 10 0.28 -10.32 2.83
C TYR A 10 -0.64 -9.26 3.44
N THR A 11 -1.67 -9.69 4.16
CA THR A 11 -2.64 -8.79 4.82
C THR A 11 -1.93 -7.91 5.85
N LEU A 12 -1.13 -8.50 6.73
CA LEU A 12 -0.36 -7.75 7.74
C LEU A 12 0.62 -6.77 7.12
N LEU A 13 1.34 -7.18 6.08
CA LEU A 13 2.30 -6.35 5.37
C LEU A 13 1.61 -5.18 4.66
N THR A 14 0.46 -5.44 4.03
CA THR A 14 -0.36 -4.42 3.36
C THR A 14 -0.86 -3.39 4.37
N PHE A 15 -1.37 -3.83 5.53
CA PHE A 15 -1.75 -2.93 6.62
C PHE A 15 -0.56 -2.14 7.18
N PHE A 16 0.60 -2.79 7.35
CA PHE A 16 1.79 -2.15 7.86
C PHE A 16 2.27 -1.03 6.93
N ILE A 17 2.35 -1.29 5.61
CA ILE A 17 2.77 -0.28 4.63
C ILE A 17 1.73 0.85 4.54
N GLY A 18 0.44 0.51 4.47
CA GLY A 18 -0.63 1.51 4.44
C GLY A 18 -0.61 2.40 5.68
N GLY A 19 -0.52 1.80 6.87
CA GLY A 19 -0.37 2.51 8.14
C GLY A 19 0.90 3.34 8.23
N PHE A 20 2.02 2.82 7.71
CA PHE A 20 3.29 3.55 7.63
C PHE A 20 3.15 4.81 6.78
N PHE A 21 2.52 4.73 5.60
CA PHE A 21 2.25 5.91 4.77
C PHE A 21 1.32 6.90 5.46
N LEU A 22 0.25 6.44 6.11
CA LEU A 22 -0.64 7.32 6.86
C LEU A 22 0.08 8.05 8.01
N ALA A 23 1.02 7.38 8.69
CA ALA A 23 1.82 7.97 9.76
C ALA A 23 2.87 8.98 9.26
N HIS A 24 3.33 8.87 8.01
CA HIS A 24 4.37 9.69 7.41
C HIS A 24 3.84 10.74 6.41
N GLN A 25 2.55 11.10 6.48
CA GLN A 25 1.97 12.14 5.61
C GLN A 25 2.58 13.53 5.82
N HIS A 26 3.15 13.78 6.99
CA HIS A 26 3.71 15.07 7.41
C HIS A 26 5.09 14.91 8.05
N LYS A 27 5.75 13.78 7.81
CA LYS A 27 7.09 13.49 8.34
C LYS A 27 7.97 13.00 7.21
N PRO A 28 9.25 13.39 7.17
CA PRO A 28 10.17 12.88 6.18
C PRO A 28 10.39 11.37 6.38
N PHE A 29 10.57 10.66 5.27
CA PHE A 29 11.00 9.26 5.28
C PHE A 29 11.83 8.98 4.02
N LEU A 30 12.91 8.23 4.17
CA LEU A 30 13.87 7.97 3.09
C LEU A 30 14.32 9.29 2.41
N ILE A 31 13.99 9.47 1.13
CA ILE A 31 14.29 10.66 0.32
C ILE A 31 13.08 11.57 0.13
N PHE A 32 11.93 11.21 0.71
CA PHE A 32 10.67 11.92 0.55
C PHE A 32 10.48 12.90 1.69
N HIS A 33 10.07 14.11 1.33
CA HIS A 33 9.77 15.22 2.24
C HIS A 33 8.32 15.71 2.07
N PRO A 34 7.33 14.96 2.57
CA PRO A 34 5.91 15.29 2.41
C PRO A 34 5.52 16.58 3.12
N GLU A 35 6.25 16.96 4.16
CA GLU A 35 6.11 18.21 4.90
C GLU A 35 6.36 19.45 4.04
N ALA A 36 7.26 19.33 3.05
CA ALA A 36 7.63 20.42 2.16
C ALA A 36 6.85 20.42 0.83
N ASN A 37 6.19 19.30 0.50
CA ASN A 37 5.54 19.09 -0.79
C ASN A 37 4.11 18.56 -0.62
N LYS A 38 3.13 19.46 -0.72
CA LYS A 38 1.69 19.13 -0.57
C LYS A 38 1.21 18.04 -1.55
N PRO A 39 1.56 18.07 -2.85
CA PRO A 39 1.25 16.96 -3.76
C PRO A 39 1.79 15.59 -3.28
N LEU A 40 3.04 15.54 -2.81
CA LEU A 40 3.64 14.30 -2.29
C LEU A 40 2.91 13.79 -1.05
N SER A 41 2.56 14.69 -0.11
CA SER A 41 1.72 14.36 1.06
C SER A 41 0.36 13.79 0.63
N GLY A 42 -0.25 14.36 -0.42
CA GLY A 42 -1.49 13.84 -1.02
C GLY A 42 -1.34 12.41 -1.56
N VAL A 43 -0.27 12.13 -2.31
CA VAL A 43 0.02 10.79 -2.85
C VAL A 43 0.24 9.78 -1.72
N ILE A 44 0.99 10.14 -0.68
CA ILE A 44 1.24 9.27 0.47
C ILE A 44 -0.05 9.02 1.25
N LYS A 45 -0.89 10.05 1.42
CA LYS A 45 -2.20 9.90 2.05
C LYS A 45 -3.10 8.96 1.25
N PHE A 46 -3.18 9.15 -0.07
CA PHE A 46 -3.92 8.28 -0.97
C PHE A 46 -3.40 6.84 -0.94
N GLY A 47 -2.09 6.65 -1.07
CA GLY A 47 -1.44 5.33 -1.00
C GLY A 47 -1.63 4.64 0.35
N GLY A 48 -1.64 5.41 1.44
CA GLY A 48 -1.92 4.87 2.76
C GLY A 48 -3.35 4.36 2.91
N TYR A 49 -4.34 5.15 2.50
CA TYR A 49 -5.75 4.75 2.61
C TYR A 49 -6.10 3.59 1.67
N SER A 50 -5.63 3.63 0.42
CA SER A 50 -5.84 2.55 -0.56
C SER A 50 -5.31 1.21 -0.04
N LEU A 51 -4.06 1.17 0.44
CA LEU A 51 -3.47 -0.04 1.02
C LEU A 51 -4.20 -0.49 2.29
N VAL A 52 -4.61 0.41 3.19
CA VAL A 52 -5.38 -0.01 4.39
C VAL A 52 -6.72 -0.63 4.00
N ILE A 53 -7.47 -0.02 3.06
CA ILE A 53 -8.73 -0.56 2.56
C ILE A 53 -8.50 -1.92 1.91
N LEU A 54 -7.45 -2.05 1.12
CA LEU A 54 -7.07 -3.29 0.46
C LEU A 54 -6.66 -4.39 1.45
N GLY A 55 -6.02 -4.03 2.56
CA GLY A 55 -5.76 -4.93 3.68
C GLY A 55 -7.05 -5.50 4.29
N VAL A 56 -8.10 -4.68 4.43
CA VAL A 56 -9.42 -5.14 4.91
C VAL A 56 -10.04 -6.11 3.90
N VAL A 57 -9.98 -5.79 2.60
CA VAL A 57 -10.46 -6.67 1.53
C VAL A 57 -9.70 -7.99 1.51
N ALA A 58 -8.37 -7.96 1.67
CA ALA A 58 -7.52 -9.14 1.73
C ALA A 58 -7.83 -10.01 2.97
N ALA A 59 -8.10 -9.38 4.12
CA ALA A 59 -8.54 -10.09 5.32
C ALA A 59 -9.88 -10.81 5.09
N ALA A 60 -10.86 -10.13 4.49
CA ALA A 60 -12.16 -10.71 4.16
C ALA A 60 -12.02 -11.86 3.15
N ALA A 61 -11.18 -11.70 2.12
CA ALA A 61 -10.87 -12.75 1.16
C ALA A 61 -10.25 -13.98 1.85
N THR A 62 -9.33 -13.75 2.78
CA THR A 62 -8.69 -14.81 3.57
C THR A 62 -9.69 -15.57 4.43
N ILE A 63 -10.59 -14.87 5.14
CA ILE A 63 -11.60 -15.51 6.00
C ILE A 63 -12.61 -16.32 5.16
N SER A 64 -13.01 -15.81 3.99
CA SER A 64 -13.94 -16.52 3.11
C SER A 64 -13.39 -17.82 2.52
N GLN A 65 -12.06 -18.01 2.54
CA GLN A 65 -11.36 -19.12 1.85
C GLN A 65 -11.78 -19.29 0.38
N ASN A 66 -12.30 -18.23 -0.27
CA ASN A 66 -12.71 -18.25 -1.66
C ASN A 66 -11.53 -17.91 -2.56
N THR A 67 -11.09 -18.88 -3.37
CA THR A 67 -9.91 -18.75 -4.24
C THR A 67 -10.09 -17.62 -5.26
N VAL A 68 -11.29 -17.46 -5.84
CA VAL A 68 -11.55 -16.40 -6.83
C VAL A 68 -11.41 -15.03 -6.18
N PHE A 69 -11.95 -14.87 -4.98
CA PHE A 69 -11.86 -13.61 -4.25
C PHE A 69 -10.42 -13.28 -3.84
N ILE A 70 -9.65 -14.27 -3.40
CA ILE A 70 -8.22 -14.13 -3.12
C ILE A 70 -7.45 -13.65 -4.35
N CYS A 71 -7.68 -14.27 -5.52
CA CYS A 71 -7.02 -13.87 -6.76
C CYS A 71 -7.34 -12.42 -7.15
N ILE A 72 -8.60 -11.99 -7.03
CA ILE A 72 -9.01 -10.62 -7.31
C ILE A 72 -8.34 -9.64 -6.34
N ALA A 73 -8.35 -9.94 -5.04
CA ALA A 73 -7.73 -9.10 -4.02
C ALA A 73 -6.21 -8.96 -4.23
N LEU A 74 -5.53 -10.03 -4.61
CA LEU A 74 -4.09 -10.00 -4.93
C LEU A 74 -3.80 -9.20 -6.20
N PHE A 75 -4.62 -9.36 -7.24
CA PHE A 75 -4.44 -8.61 -8.48
C PHE A 75 -4.60 -7.10 -8.28
N ILE A 76 -5.64 -6.70 -7.56
CA ILE A 76 -5.83 -5.29 -7.14
C ILE A 76 -4.67 -4.85 -6.24
N GLY A 77 -4.25 -5.73 -5.32
CA GLY A 77 -3.03 -5.64 -4.51
C GLY A 77 -1.81 -5.11 -5.25
N VAL A 78 -1.42 -5.86 -6.26
CA VAL A 78 -0.25 -5.57 -7.08
C VAL A 78 -0.45 -4.29 -7.88
N ALA A 79 -1.62 -4.08 -8.48
CA ALA A 79 -1.90 -2.87 -9.24
C ALA A 79 -1.82 -1.60 -8.38
N ASP A 80 -2.35 -1.65 -7.15
CA ASP A 80 -2.36 -0.53 -6.21
C ASP A 80 -0.94 -0.16 -5.77
N ILE A 81 -0.16 -1.13 -5.28
CA ILE A 81 1.20 -0.85 -4.81
C ILE A 81 2.12 -0.37 -5.94
N VAL A 82 1.98 -0.92 -7.15
CA VAL A 82 2.75 -0.46 -8.32
C VAL A 82 2.32 0.96 -8.71
N GLY A 83 1.02 1.25 -8.71
CA GLY A 83 0.51 2.60 -8.97
C GLY A 83 1.09 3.62 -7.99
N VAL A 84 1.07 3.32 -6.69
CA VAL A 84 1.65 4.19 -5.66
C VAL A 84 3.16 4.36 -5.86
N GLN A 85 3.90 3.29 -6.19
CA GLN A 85 5.34 3.38 -6.47
C GLN A 85 5.64 4.26 -7.68
N LEU A 86 4.89 4.12 -8.78
CA LEU A 86 5.06 4.96 -9.96
C LEU A 86 4.79 6.44 -9.67
N MET A 87 3.76 6.73 -8.87
CA MET A 87 3.49 8.10 -8.41
C MET A 87 4.66 8.62 -7.57
N LEU A 88 5.19 7.82 -6.64
CA LEU A 88 6.33 8.19 -5.80
C LEU A 88 7.61 8.46 -6.60
N VAL A 89 7.90 7.65 -7.63
CA VAL A 89 9.07 7.83 -8.51
C VAL A 89 9.06 9.20 -9.20
N SER A 90 7.87 9.75 -9.51
CA SER A 90 7.77 11.09 -10.12
C SER A 90 8.31 12.22 -9.22
N PHE A 91 8.46 11.96 -7.92
CA PHE A 91 9.02 12.89 -6.93
C PHE A 91 10.49 12.64 -6.61
N PHE A 92 11.14 11.66 -7.26
CA PHE A 92 12.58 11.44 -7.05
C PHE A 92 13.38 12.67 -7.52
N PRO A 93 14.45 13.04 -6.80
CA PRO A 93 15.34 14.10 -7.26
C PRO A 93 15.94 13.70 -8.60
N LYS A 94 15.72 14.52 -9.63
CA LYS A 94 16.34 14.31 -10.95
C LYS A 94 17.85 14.41 -10.77
N ALA A 95 18.58 13.35 -11.12
CA ALA A 95 20.03 13.41 -11.20
C ALA A 95 20.40 14.54 -12.17
N LYS A 96 21.23 15.48 -11.70
CA LYS A 96 21.78 16.56 -12.52
C LYS A 96 22.80 16.01 -13.50
#